data_AF-A0A7S3SUW0-F1
#
_entry.id   AF-A0A7S3SUW0-F1
#
_cell.length_a   1.000
_cell.length_b   1.000
_cell.length_c   1.000
_cell.angle_alpha   90.00
_cell.angle_beta   90.00
_cell.angle_gamma   90.00
#
_symmetry.space_group_name_H-M   'P 1'
#
loop_
_entity.id
_entity.type
_entity.pdbx_description
1 polymer ?
#
loop_
_entity_poly.entity_id
_entity_poly.type
_entity_poly.pdbx_seq_one_letter_code
_entity_poly.pdbx_strand_id
1 'polypeptide(L)'
;AVEGVEAIRQEAEMYAAVVGPGGLVPLQYVLDRVTPLVLSSALSESLSAALSELKSSRVKKVQLKSFSAGEEPPRLLSARAYDLGELAMAFDVEIDWRSNLAAEIELTPTGVLGARVPIGVRNVVFSGTVR
;
A
#
# COMPACT_ATOMS: atom_id res chain seq x y z
N ALA A 1 2.37 29.06 -29.84
CA ALA A 1 2.12 27.62 -29.63
C ALA A 1 2.24 27.26 -28.14
N VAL A 2 1.48 27.97 -27.27
CA VAL A 2 1.44 27.73 -25.81
C VAL A 2 0.00 27.37 -25.38
N GLU A 3 -1.01 27.90 -26.08
CA GLU A 3 -2.43 27.65 -25.81
C GLU A 3 -2.87 26.18 -26.01
N GLY A 4 -2.22 25.42 -26.89
CA GLY A 4 -2.61 24.03 -27.17
C GLY A 4 -2.26 23.04 -26.04
N VAL A 5 -1.21 23.29 -25.26
CA VAL A 5 -0.79 22.39 -24.18
C VAL A 5 -1.58 22.68 -22.89
N GLU A 6 -1.90 23.95 -22.63
CA GLU A 6 -2.80 24.33 -21.53
C GLU A 6 -4.24 23.88 -21.81
N ALA A 7 -4.72 23.95 -23.05
CA ALA A 7 -6.04 23.44 -23.42
C ALA A 7 -6.17 21.92 -23.26
N ILE A 8 -5.14 21.13 -23.61
CA ILE A 8 -5.12 19.68 -23.40
C ILE A 8 -5.07 19.32 -21.90
N ARG A 9 -4.31 20.09 -21.11
CA ARG A 9 -4.26 19.90 -19.65
C ARG A 9 -5.58 20.28 -18.98
N GLN A 10 -6.25 21.33 -19.46
CA GLN A 10 -7.59 21.73 -19.02
C GLN A 10 -8.67 20.73 -19.48
N GLU A 11 -8.56 20.12 -20.66
CA GLU A 11 -9.46 19.03 -21.10
C GLU A 11 -9.29 17.75 -20.25
N ALA A 12 -8.06 17.41 -19.84
CA ALA A 12 -7.82 16.28 -18.94
C ALA A 12 -8.32 16.56 -17.49
N GLU A 13 -8.31 17.82 -17.06
CA GLU A 13 -8.92 18.24 -15.78
C GLU A 13 -10.45 18.35 -15.86
N MET A 14 -11.04 18.53 -17.04
CA MET A 14 -12.47 18.77 -17.25
C MET A 14 -13.40 17.55 -17.08
N TYR A 15 -12.88 16.32 -16.99
CA TYR A 15 -13.68 15.11 -16.67
C TYR A 15 -13.29 14.46 -15.34
N ALA A 16 -12.52 15.16 -14.50
CA ALA A 16 -12.14 14.65 -13.20
C ALA A 16 -13.23 14.94 -12.15
N ALA A 17 -14.05 13.93 -11.82
CA ALA A 17 -14.91 14.05 -10.65
C ALA A 17 -14.05 13.93 -9.38
N VAL A 18 -13.86 15.06 -8.69
CA VAL A 18 -13.15 15.10 -7.40
C VAL A 18 -14.13 14.76 -6.29
N VAL A 19 -13.87 13.66 -5.59
CA VAL A 19 -14.63 13.20 -4.44
C VAL A 19 -13.82 13.51 -3.19
N GLY A 20 -14.32 14.42 -2.37
CA GLY A 20 -13.73 14.70 -1.05
C GLY A 20 -14.02 13.59 -0.03
N PRO A 21 -13.51 13.71 1.21
CA PRO A 21 -13.64 12.68 2.25
C PRO A 21 -15.09 12.21 2.47
N GLY A 22 -16.06 13.13 2.38
CA GLY A 22 -17.48 12.83 2.58
C GLY A 22 -18.06 11.85 1.55
N GLY A 23 -17.57 11.85 0.30
CA GLY A 23 -18.01 10.89 -0.71
C GLY A 23 -17.29 9.54 -0.64
N LEU A 24 -16.22 9.44 0.15
CA LEU A 24 -15.45 8.22 0.35
C LEU A 24 -15.88 7.44 1.61
N VAL A 25 -16.82 7.96 2.40
CA VAL A 25 -17.33 7.32 3.62
C VAL A 25 -17.75 5.86 3.41
N PRO A 26 -18.48 5.48 2.33
CA PRO A 26 -18.82 4.08 2.11
C PRO A 26 -17.59 3.19 1.87
N LEU A 27 -16.62 3.66 1.10
CA LEU A 27 -15.36 2.94 0.84
C LEU A 27 -14.50 2.85 2.10
N GLN A 28 -14.44 3.93 2.88
CA GLN A 28 -13.77 3.96 4.17
C GLN A 28 -14.40 2.93 5.12
N TYR A 29 -15.73 2.83 5.17
CA TYR A 29 -16.43 1.85 6.00
C TYR A 29 -16.07 0.40 5.62
N VAL A 30 -15.95 0.11 4.32
CA VAL A 30 -15.50 -1.20 3.84
C VAL A 30 -14.06 -1.44 4.27
N LEU A 31 -13.15 -0.48 4.07
CA LEU A 31 -11.76 -0.59 4.50
C LEU A 31 -11.62 -0.81 6.01
N ASP A 32 -12.40 -0.09 6.82
CA ASP A 32 -12.40 -0.21 8.27
C ASP A 32 -12.79 -1.64 8.73
N ARG A 33 -13.67 -2.30 7.97
CA ARG A 33 -14.12 -3.68 8.26
C ARG A 33 -13.19 -4.75 7.71
N VAL A 34 -12.61 -4.51 6.53
CA VAL A 34 -11.84 -5.50 5.77
C VAL A 34 -10.37 -5.50 6.19
N THR A 35 -9.82 -4.36 6.59
CA THR A 35 -8.39 -4.21 6.94
C THR A 35 -7.92 -5.19 8.01
N PRO A 36 -8.61 -5.35 9.15
CA PRO A 36 -8.13 -6.24 10.21
C PRO A 36 -8.05 -7.71 9.79
N LEU A 37 -8.88 -8.12 8.83
CA LEU A 37 -9.04 -9.53 8.45
C LEU A 37 -8.32 -9.85 7.13
N VAL A 38 -8.71 -9.19 6.04
CA VAL A 38 -8.26 -9.55 4.69
C VAL A 38 -6.95 -8.87 4.34
N LEU A 39 -6.82 -7.57 4.66
CA LEU A 39 -5.59 -6.83 4.34
C LEU A 39 -4.41 -7.40 5.16
N SER A 40 -4.66 -7.78 6.41
CA SER A 40 -3.64 -8.41 7.26
C SER A 40 -3.10 -9.71 6.65
N SER A 41 -3.98 -10.62 6.23
CA SER A 41 -3.58 -11.87 5.57
C SER A 41 -2.86 -11.61 4.24
N ALA A 42 -3.42 -10.75 3.38
CA ALA A 42 -2.83 -10.44 2.08
C ALA A 42 -1.43 -9.80 2.20
N LEU A 43 -1.24 -8.88 3.15
CA LEU A 43 0.06 -8.27 3.42
C LEU A 43 1.05 -9.27 4.02
N SER A 44 0.61 -10.15 4.92
CA SER A 44 1.46 -11.20 5.49
C SER A 44 1.97 -12.15 4.40
N GLU A 45 1.08 -12.62 3.54
CA GLU A 45 1.41 -13.51 2.42
C GLU A 45 2.36 -12.83 1.43
N SER A 46 2.04 -11.59 1.04
CA SER A 46 2.87 -10.80 0.12
C SER A 46 4.27 -10.54 0.70
N LEU A 47 4.36 -10.19 1.99
CA LEU A 47 5.64 -9.97 2.67
C LEU A 47 6.44 -11.27 2.77
N SER A 48 5.79 -12.38 3.13
CA SER A 48 6.44 -13.69 3.19
C SER A 48 6.99 -14.11 1.82
N ALA A 49 6.22 -13.90 0.75
CA ALA A 49 6.65 -14.16 -0.62
C ALA A 49 7.85 -13.28 -1.00
N ALA A 50 7.78 -11.97 -0.79
CA ALA A 50 8.87 -11.04 -1.08
C ALA A 50 10.17 -11.39 -0.32
N LEU A 51 10.06 -11.78 0.96
CA LEU A 51 11.22 -12.20 1.76
C LEU A 51 11.82 -13.52 1.25
N SER A 52 11.00 -14.42 0.71
CA SER A 52 11.49 -15.69 0.13
C SER A 52 12.24 -15.50 -1.18
N GLU A 53 11.92 -14.45 -1.94
CA GLU A 53 12.58 -14.10 -3.19
C GLU A 53 13.88 -13.31 -2.98
N LEU A 54 14.13 -12.84 -1.76
CA LEU A 54 15.31 -12.04 -1.43
C LEU A 54 16.59 -12.88 -1.60
N LYS A 55 17.33 -12.61 -2.69
CA LYS A 55 18.63 -13.22 -2.96
C LYS A 55 19.75 -12.31 -2.50
N SER A 56 20.58 -12.80 -1.59
CA SER A 56 21.79 -12.09 -1.15
C SER A 56 22.91 -13.09 -0.82
N SER A 57 24.14 -12.79 -1.22
CA SER A 57 25.31 -13.63 -0.91
C SER A 57 25.61 -13.72 0.59
N ARG A 58 25.15 -12.73 1.37
CA ARG A 58 25.38 -12.63 2.82
C ARG A 58 24.26 -13.22 3.65
N VAL A 59 23.14 -13.60 3.03
CA VAL A 59 21.94 -14.07 3.73
C VAL A 59 21.54 -15.44 3.19
N LYS A 60 21.54 -16.43 4.08
CA LYS A 60 21.18 -17.82 3.75
C LYS A 60 19.66 -18.01 3.73
N LYS A 61 18.95 -17.38 4.66
CA LYS A 61 17.49 -17.49 4.78
C LYS A 61 16.92 -16.22 5.39
N VAL A 62 15.79 -15.76 4.88
CA VAL A 62 14.94 -14.77 5.53
C VAL A 62 13.54 -15.38 5.68
N GLN A 63 12.94 -15.24 6.84
CA GLN A 63 11.62 -15.80 7.11
C GLN A 63 10.79 -14.85 7.97
N LEU A 64 9.54 -14.64 7.59
CA LEU A 64 8.55 -13.97 8.43
C LEU A 64 8.12 -14.93 9.56
N LYS A 65 8.22 -14.48 10.81
CA LYS A 65 7.82 -15.23 12.01
C LYS A 65 6.42 -14.87 12.48
N SER A 66 6.15 -13.57 12.52
CA SER A 66 4.86 -13.03 12.92
C SER A 66 4.56 -11.77 12.12
N PHE A 67 3.27 -11.50 11.92
CA PHE A 67 2.78 -10.33 11.23
C PHE A 67 1.43 -9.92 11.81
N SER A 68 1.24 -8.61 11.95
CA SER A 68 -0.02 -7.96 12.24
C SER A 68 -0.08 -6.66 11.46
N ALA A 69 -1.10 -6.46 10.64
CA ALA A 69 -1.36 -5.16 10.00
C ALA A 69 -1.81 -4.08 10.99
N GLY A 70 -2.12 -4.49 12.23
CA GLY A 70 -2.68 -3.62 13.24
C GLY A 70 -4.18 -3.41 13.09
N GLU A 71 -4.71 -2.47 13.84
CA GLU A 71 -6.15 -2.14 13.91
C GLU A 71 -6.48 -0.82 13.22
N GLU A 72 -5.48 0.01 12.93
CA GLU A 72 -5.68 1.28 12.27
C GLU A 72 -5.75 1.08 10.75
N PRO A 73 -6.90 1.30 10.10
CA PRO A 73 -7.02 1.16 8.66
C PRO A 73 -6.45 2.39 7.93
N PRO A 74 -6.10 2.26 6.64
CA PRO A 74 -5.77 3.39 5.79
C PRO A 74 -6.92 4.40 5.74
N ARG A 75 -6.59 5.70 5.75
CA ARG A 75 -7.54 6.80 5.59
C ARG A 75 -7.57 7.25 4.13
N LEU A 76 -8.77 7.26 3.55
CA LEU A 76 -9.01 7.84 2.24
C LEU A 76 -9.27 9.34 2.39
N LEU A 77 -8.43 10.17 1.79
CA LEU A 77 -8.49 11.62 1.92
C LEU A 77 -9.28 12.26 0.78
N SER A 78 -8.97 11.88 -0.45
CA SER A 78 -9.63 12.38 -1.64
C SER A 78 -9.56 11.33 -2.73
N ALA A 79 -10.47 11.41 -3.71
CA ALA A 79 -10.38 10.61 -4.92
C ALA A 79 -10.64 11.47 -6.14
N ARG A 80 -10.02 11.12 -7.27
CA ARG A 80 -10.26 11.71 -8.58
C ARG A 80 -10.57 10.59 -9.55
N ALA A 81 -11.76 10.61 -10.15
CA ALA A 81 -12.09 9.70 -11.22
C ALA A 81 -11.61 10.27 -12.55
N TYR A 82 -11.12 9.43 -13.45
CA TYR A 82 -10.75 9.80 -14.81
C TYR A 82 -11.42 8.85 -15.78
N ASP A 83 -12.08 9.41 -16.78
CA ASP A 83 -12.58 8.64 -17.91
C ASP A 83 -11.39 8.22 -18.81
N LEU A 84 -11.25 6.91 -19.05
CA LEU A 84 -10.23 6.35 -19.94
C LEU A 84 -10.82 5.87 -21.27
N GLY A 85 -12.10 6.18 -21.54
CA GLY A 85 -12.87 5.76 -22.70
C GLY A 85 -14.04 4.85 -22.33
N GLU A 86 -14.81 4.43 -23.34
CA GLU A 86 -16.12 3.79 -23.18
C GLU A 86 -16.18 2.56 -22.26
N LEU A 87 -15.06 1.90 -21.98
CA LEU A 87 -14.99 0.65 -21.22
C LEU A 87 -14.21 0.74 -19.91
N ALA A 88 -13.60 1.89 -19.58
CA ALA A 88 -12.69 1.98 -18.45
C ALA A 88 -12.69 3.34 -17.75
N MET A 89 -12.56 3.30 -16.43
CA MET A 89 -12.39 4.46 -15.57
C MET A 89 -11.21 4.19 -14.62
N ALA A 90 -10.40 5.21 -14.37
CA ALA A 90 -9.36 5.17 -13.36
C ALA A 90 -9.75 6.01 -12.14
N PHE A 91 -9.24 5.66 -10.97
CA PHE A 91 -9.49 6.39 -9.74
C PHE A 91 -8.17 6.64 -9.02
N ASP A 92 -7.72 7.89 -8.97
CA ASP A 92 -6.63 8.27 -8.07
C ASP A 92 -7.20 8.51 -6.68
N VAL A 93 -6.86 7.67 -5.71
CA VAL A 93 -7.25 7.82 -4.31
C VAL A 93 -6.04 8.24 -3.49
N GLU A 94 -6.15 9.39 -2.84
CA GLU A 94 -5.16 9.86 -1.89
C GLU A 94 -5.35 9.15 -0.55
N ILE A 95 -4.29 8.48 -0.08
CA ILE A 95 -4.31 7.64 1.11
C ILE A 95 -3.26 8.13 2.11
N ASP A 96 -3.65 8.22 3.38
CA ASP A 96 -2.73 8.35 4.51
C ASP A 96 -2.95 7.16 5.46
N TRP A 97 -1.88 6.43 5.74
CA TRP A 97 -1.92 5.27 6.62
C TRP A 97 -0.74 5.30 7.58
N ARG A 98 -1.04 5.69 8.82
CA ARG A 98 -0.13 5.58 9.96
C ARG A 98 -0.44 4.28 10.68
N SER A 99 0.11 3.18 10.19
CA SER A 99 -0.24 1.88 10.74
C SER A 99 0.35 1.67 12.13
N ASN A 100 -0.30 0.83 12.93
CA ASN A 100 0.30 0.13 14.06
C ASN A 100 0.76 -1.29 13.64
N LEU A 101 1.21 -1.43 12.39
CA LEU A 101 1.72 -2.68 11.83
C LEU A 101 2.94 -3.16 12.61
N ALA A 102 3.03 -4.48 12.82
CA ALA A 102 4.19 -5.13 13.40
C ALA A 102 4.52 -6.41 12.62
N ALA A 103 5.77 -6.55 12.19
CA ALA A 103 6.30 -7.76 11.57
C ALA A 103 7.61 -8.17 12.25
N GLU A 104 7.75 -9.46 12.53
CA GLU A 104 8.99 -10.05 13.04
C GLU A 104 9.57 -10.96 11.99
N ILE A 105 10.82 -10.70 11.63
CA ILE A 105 11.55 -11.40 10.58
C ILE A 105 12.79 -12.02 11.21
N GLU A 106 13.05 -13.28 10.89
CA GLU A 106 14.28 -13.96 11.28
C GLU A 106 15.21 -14.06 10.07
N LEU A 107 16.41 -13.51 10.21
CA LEU A 107 17.47 -13.58 9.21
C LEU A 107 18.53 -14.58 9.67
N THR A 108 18.91 -15.50 8.78
CA THR A 108 20.04 -16.41 8.95
C THR A 108 21.18 -15.97 8.02
N PRO A 109 22.30 -15.44 8.54
CA PRO A 109 23.42 -15.01 7.71
C PRO A 109 24.20 -16.19 7.13
N THR A 110 24.89 -15.95 6.01
CA THR A 110 25.81 -16.92 5.41
C THR A 110 27.13 -16.94 6.19
N GLY A 111 27.71 -18.13 6.41
CA GLY A 111 29.06 -18.27 6.99
C GLY A 111 29.15 -18.20 8.52
N VAL A 112 28.07 -17.86 9.22
CA VAL A 112 28.02 -17.90 10.70
C VAL A 112 27.10 -19.02 11.14
N LEU A 113 27.67 -20.15 11.56
CA LEU A 113 26.92 -21.36 11.90
C LEU A 113 25.97 -21.08 13.08
N GLY A 114 24.67 -21.31 12.88
CA GLY A 114 23.66 -21.21 13.95
C GLY A 114 23.22 -19.80 14.33
N ALA A 115 23.81 -18.74 13.76
CA ALA A 115 23.37 -17.37 14.03
C ALA A 115 21.96 -17.11 13.49
N ARG A 116 21.12 -16.50 14.32
CA ARG A 116 19.79 -16.02 13.95
C ARG A 116 19.64 -14.58 14.41
N VAL A 117 19.33 -13.70 13.48
CA VAL A 117 19.20 -12.26 13.73
C VAL A 117 17.72 -11.90 13.64
N PRO A 118 17.07 -11.54 14.75
CA PRO A 118 15.69 -11.04 14.73
C PRO A 118 15.67 -9.61 14.21
N ILE A 119 14.72 -9.32 13.34
CA ILE A 119 14.47 -8.00 12.75
C ILE A 119 13.00 -7.67 12.99
N GLY A 120 12.75 -6.52 13.64
CA GLY A 120 11.40 -6.01 13.83
C GLY A 120 11.12 -4.85 12.86
N VAL A 121 9.99 -4.92 12.15
CA VAL A 121 9.45 -3.79 11.37
C VAL A 121 8.18 -3.34 12.06
N ARG A 122 8.09 -2.04 12.38
CA ARG A 122 6.96 -1.48 13.14
C ARG A 122 6.57 -0.10 12.62
N ASN A 123 5.31 0.26 12.84
CA ASN A 123 4.77 1.60 12.60
C ASN A 123 5.03 2.10 11.17
N VAL A 124 4.70 1.26 10.18
CA VAL A 124 4.88 1.61 8.78
C VAL A 124 3.93 2.76 8.44
N VAL A 125 4.48 3.80 7.82
CA VAL A 125 3.71 4.95 7.35
C VAL A 125 3.67 4.90 5.84
N PHE A 126 2.47 5.00 5.27
CA PHE A 126 2.25 5.21 3.85
C PHE A 126 1.47 6.51 3.66
N SER A 127 1.95 7.38 2.79
CA SER A 127 1.24 8.58 2.39
C SER A 127 1.47 8.80 0.91
N GLY A 128 0.38 8.82 0.14
CA GLY A 128 0.46 9.00 -1.30
C GLY A 128 -0.81 8.61 -2.05
N THR A 129 -0.77 8.78 -3.36
CA THR A 129 -1.87 8.46 -4.26
C THR A 129 -1.74 7.03 -4.80
N VAL A 130 -2.85 6.29 -4.77
CA VAL A 130 -3.00 4.96 -5.39
C VAL A 130 -3.99 5.08 -6.54
N ARG A 131 -3.67 4.50 -7.70
CA ARG A 131 -4.52 4.47 -8.90
C ARG A 131 -5.11 3.09 -9.14
#